data_AF-A0A2D6X7J5-F1
#
_entry.id   AF-A0A2D6X7J5-F1
#
_cell.length_a   1.000
_cell.length_b   1.000
_cell.length_c   1.000
_cell.angle_alpha   90.00
_cell.angle_beta   90.00
_cell.angle_gamma   90.00
#
_symmetry.space_group_name_H-M   'P 1'
#
loop_
_entity.id
_entity.type
_entity.pdbx_description
1 polymer ?
#
loop_
_entity_poly.entity_id
_entity_poly.type
_entity_poly.pdbx_seq_one_letter_code
_entity_poly.pdbx_strand_id
1 'polypeptide(L)' 'MKTTTDLKQQVDLSKTTQVSCEECDGKTFKQTVMLRKLSALVSPTGLEVLIPVAVFGCEHCNHINSEFIDSELTL' A
#
# COMPACT_ATOMS: atom_id res chain seq x y z
N MET A 1 30.26 19.79 -24.88
CA MET A 1 29.75 18.51 -24.35
C MET A 1 28.98 18.86 -23.08
N LYS A 2 27.65 18.69 -23.07
CA LYS A 2 26.79 19.15 -21.96
C LYS A 2 26.77 18.08 -20.86
N THR A 3 27.12 18.50 -19.66
CA THR A 3 27.19 17.69 -18.43
C THR A 3 25.79 17.24 -18.02
N THR A 4 25.59 15.93 -17.89
CA THR A 4 24.34 15.30 -17.45
C THR A 4 24.09 15.68 -15.99
N THR A 5 23.19 16.65 -15.76
CA THR A 5 22.74 17.05 -14.43
C THR A 5 21.79 15.99 -13.87
N ASP A 6 22.30 15.20 -12.94
CA ASP A 6 21.53 14.37 -12.01
C ASP A 6 20.48 15.25 -11.31
N LEU A 7 19.21 15.12 -11.70
CA LEU A 7 18.07 15.76 -11.05
C LEU A 7 17.84 15.11 -9.68
N LYS A 8 18.71 15.38 -8.70
CA LYS A 8 18.40 15.17 -7.29
C LYS A 8 17.43 16.27 -6.86
N GLN A 9 16.15 16.09 -7.18
CA GLN A 9 15.09 16.90 -6.60
C GLN A 9 15.06 16.62 -5.10
N GLN A 10 15.65 17.52 -4.31
CA GLN A 10 15.58 17.47 -2.85
C GLN A 10 14.11 17.72 -2.47
N VAL A 11 13.43 16.66 -2.04
CA VAL A 11 12.05 16.77 -1.56
C VAL A 11 12.09 17.44 -0.18
N ASP A 12 11.44 18.59 -0.07
CA ASP A 12 11.26 19.31 1.19
C ASP A 12 10.12 18.65 1.98
N LEU A 13 10.48 17.89 3.02
CA LEU A 13 9.52 17.17 3.86
C LEU A 13 8.53 18.09 4.59
N SER A 14 8.88 19.37 4.79
CA SER A 14 7.96 20.34 5.42
C SER A 14 6.71 20.61 4.57
N LYS A 15 6.75 20.27 3.28
CA LYS A 15 5.64 20.42 2.33
C LYS A 15 4.84 19.13 2.13
N THR A 16 5.08 18.12 2.96
CA THR A 16 4.35 16.85 2.90
C THR A 16 3.24 16.80 3.95
N THR A 17 2.19 16.05 3.67
CA THR A 17 1.16 15.74 4.66
C THR A 17 1.44 14.38 5.27
N GLN A 18 1.44 14.29 6.59
CA GLN A 18 1.59 13.03 7.30
C GLN A 18 0.30 12.22 7.22
N VAL A 19 0.42 10.95 6.80
CA VAL A 19 -0.72 10.01 6.82
C VAL A 19 -1.01 9.58 8.25
N SER A 20 -2.29 9.48 8.58
CA SER A 20 -2.79 9.10 9.91
C SER A 20 -3.76 7.93 9.79
N CYS A 21 -3.75 7.02 10.76
CA CYS A 21 -4.68 5.92 10.80
C CYS A 21 -6.12 6.44 10.93
N GLU A 22 -7.01 6.02 10.04
CA GLU A 22 -8.42 6.47 10.06
C GLU A 22 -9.21 5.92 11.26
N GLU A 23 -8.71 4.88 11.94
CA GLU A 23 -9.35 4.27 13.10
C GLU A 23 -8.85 4.86 14.44
N CYS A 24 -7.53 5.03 14.60
CA CYS A 24 -6.94 5.39 15.90
C CYS A 24 -6.05 6.64 15.89
N ASP A 25 -5.97 7.36 14.77
CA ASP A 25 -5.10 8.54 14.54
C ASP A 25 -3.59 8.29 14.69
N GLY A 26 -3.16 7.03 14.78
CA GLY A 26 -1.75 6.63 14.83
C GLY A 26 -0.98 7.08 13.59
N LYS A 27 0.31 7.40 13.75
CA LYS A 27 1.13 8.04 12.70
C LYS A 27 2.20 7.13 12.08
N THR A 28 2.33 5.90 12.58
CA THR A 28 3.29 4.90 12.07
C THR A 28 2.57 3.68 11.54
N PHE A 29 3.18 3.09 10.52
CA PHE A 29 2.63 1.96 9.79
C PHE A 29 3.74 0.93 9.54
N LYS A 30 3.35 -0.35 9.56
CA LYS A 30 4.21 -1.47 9.20
C LYS A 30 3.77 -2.08 7.89
N GLN A 31 4.73 -2.47 7.06
CA GLN A 31 4.45 -3.25 5.86
C GLN A 31 3.94 -4.64 6.27
N THR A 32 2.85 -5.09 5.64
CA THR A 32 2.22 -6.39 5.89
C THR A 32 1.58 -6.93 4.61
N VAL A 33 0.98 -8.12 4.70
CA VAL A 33 0.26 -8.75 3.59
C VAL A 33 -1.20 -8.99 3.98
N MET A 34 -2.12 -8.61 3.09
CA MET A 34 -3.53 -8.96 3.17
C MET A 34 -3.80 -10.14 2.22
N LEU A 35 -4.40 -11.21 2.72
CA LEU A 35 -4.78 -12.35 1.89
C LEU A 35 -6.20 -12.15 1.37
N ARG A 36 -6.37 -12.18 0.05
CA ARG A 36 -7.68 -12.18 -0.61
C ARG A 36 -7.99 -13.54 -1.18
N LYS A 37 -9.24 -13.99 -1.01
CA LYS A 37 -9.71 -15.26 -1.54
C LYS A 37 -10.36 -15.06 -2.91
N LEU A 38 -9.81 -15.68 -3.94
CA LEU A 38 -10.40 -15.75 -5.27
C LEU A 38 -11.21 -17.05 -5.39
N SER A 39 -12.50 -16.95 -5.72
CA SER A 39 -13.34 -18.13 -5.86
C SER A 39 -13.01 -18.90 -7.13
N ALA A 40 -13.25 -20.22 -7.12
CA ALA A 40 -13.07 -21.08 -8.27
C ALA A 40 -13.85 -20.62 -9.52
N LEU A 41 -15.00 -19.98 -9.33
CA LEU A 41 -15.87 -19.50 -10.43
C LEU A 41 -15.23 -18.39 -11.26
N VAL A 42 -14.40 -17.55 -10.65
CA VAL A 42 -13.73 -16.42 -11.30
C VAL A 42 -12.24 -16.65 -11.51
N SER A 43 -11.72 -17.76 -10.99
CA SER A 43 -10.33 -18.15 -11.13
C SER A 43 -10.06 -18.73 -12.53
N PRO A 44 -9.00 -18.30 -13.23
CA PRO A 44 -8.67 -18.83 -14.56
C PRO A 44 -8.33 -20.33 -14.56
N THR A 45 -7.96 -20.89 -13.39
CA THR A 45 -7.67 -22.32 -13.24
C THR A 45 -8.88 -23.13 -12.77
N GLY A 46 -9.99 -22.48 -12.40
CA GLY A 46 -11.15 -23.15 -11.81
C GLY A 46 -10.94 -23.62 -10.36
N LEU A 47 -9.85 -23.21 -9.70
CA LEU A 47 -9.55 -23.55 -8.32
C LEU A 47 -9.64 -22.32 -7.42
N GLU A 48 -10.00 -22.53 -6.15
CA GLU A 48 -9.91 -21.48 -5.13
C GLU A 48 -8.43 -21.14 -4.86
N VAL A 49 -8.09 -19.85 -4.91
CA VAL A 49 -6.72 -19.36 -4.74
C VAL A 49 -6.68 -18.25 -3.70
N LEU A 50 -5.62 -18.22 -2.88
CA LEU A 50 -5.31 -17.10 -1.99
C LEU A 50 -4.29 -16.19 -2.67
N ILE A 51 -4.63 -14.92 -2.82
CA ILE A 51 -3.79 -13.89 -3.42
C ILE A 51 -3.25 -12.99 -2.29
N PRO A 52 -1.93 -12.94 -2.06
CA PRO A 52 -1.34 -11.99 -1.15
C PRO A 52 -1.24 -10.60 -1.79
N VAL A 53 -1.65 -9.57 -1.06
CA VAL A 53 -1.58 -8.15 -1.46
C VAL A 53 -0.71 -7.42 -0.45
N ALA A 54 0.30 -6.69 -0.91
CA ALA A 54 1.18 -5.96 -0.01
C ALA A 54 0.50 -4.66 0.43
N VAL A 55 0.41 -4.42 1.73
CA VAL A 55 -0.30 -3.27 2.29
C VAL A 55 0.46 -2.68 3.49
N PHE A 56 0.10 -1.48 3.91
CA PHE A 56 0.57 -0.87 5.14
C PHE A 56 -0.53 -0.92 6.21
N GLY A 57 -0.25 -1.60 7.32
CA GLY A 57 -1.15 -1.65 8.47
C GLY A 57 -0.67 -0.71 9.58
N CYS A 58 -1.61 -0.09 10.29
CA CYS A 58 -1.30 0.74 11.44
C CYS A 58 -0.51 -0.07 12.48
N GLU A 59 0.57 0.51 13.00
CA GLU A 59 1.41 -0.20 13.97
C GLU A 59 0.70 -0.38 15.33
N HIS A 60 -0.23 0.52 15.66
CA HIS A 60 -0.92 0.55 16.94
C HIS A 60 -2.17 -0.36 16.98
N CYS A 61 -3.10 -0.21 16.03
CA CYS A 61 -4.36 -0.96 16.02
C CYS A 61 -4.45 -2.05 14.93
N ASN A 62 -3.47 -2.11 14.01
CA ASN A 62 -3.46 -3.01 12.84
C ASN A 62 -4.52 -2.72 11.77
N HIS A 63 -5.28 -1.63 11.89
CA HIS A 63 -6.17 -1.15 10.84
C HIS A 63 -5.39 -0.81 9.56
N ILE A 64 -5.96 -1.11 8.39
CA ILE A 64 -5.40 -0.74 7.10
C ILE A 64 -6.27 0.38 6.53
N ASN A 65 -5.69 1.57 6.33
CA ASN A 65 -6.43 2.67 5.72
C ASN A 65 -6.91 2.30 4.32
N SER A 66 -8.10 2.80 3.96
CA SER A 66 -8.71 2.57 2.64
C SER A 66 -7.78 2.96 1.48
N GLU A 67 -7.01 4.04 1.63
CA GLU A 67 -6.03 4.50 0.62
C GLU A 67 -4.95 3.45 0.27
N PHE A 68 -4.64 2.53 1.19
CA PHE A 68 -3.66 1.45 0.97
C PHE A 68 -4.27 0.18 0.36
N ILE A 69 -5.61 0.09 0.29
CA ILE A 69 -6.32 -1.05 -0.29
C ILE A 69 -6.58 -0.81 -1.79
N ASP A 70 -6.94 0.41 -2.15
CA ASP A 70 -7.37 0.75 -3.51
C ASP A 70 -6.22 0.82 -4.51
N SER A 71 -4.99 1.04 -4.04
CA SER A 71 -3.80 1.21 -4.89
C SER A 71 -3.35 -0.08 -5.61
N GLU A 72 -3.82 -1.27 -5.19
CA GLU A 72 -3.37 -2.57 -5.71
C GLU A 72 -4.49 -3.36 -6.44
N LEU A 73 -5.66 -2.76 -6.68
CA LEU A 73 -6.84 -3.48 -7.20
C LEU A 73 -6.94 -3.61 -8.73
N THR A 74 -5.97 -3.12 -9.49
CA THR A 74 -5.88 -3.37 -10.94
C THR A 74 -4.99 -4.56 -11.24
N LEU A 75 -5.60 -5.74 -11.37
CA LEU A 75 -5.02 -6.92 -12.02
C LEU A 75 -5.41 -6.97 -13.50
#